data_AF-A0A256XJR9-F1
#
_entry.id   AF-A0A256XJR9-F1
#
_cell.length_a   1.000
_cell.length_b   1.000
_cell.length_c   1.000
_cell.angle_alpha   90.00
_cell.angle_beta   90.00
_cell.angle_gamma   90.00
#
_symmetry.space_group_name_H-M   'P 1'
#
loop_
_entity.id
_entity.type
_entity.pdbx_description
1 polymer ?
#
loop_
_entity_poly.entity_id
_entity_poly.type
_entity_poly.pdbx_seq_one_letter_code
_entity_poly.pdbx_strand_id
1 'polypeptide(L)'
;MTVVDLMSEAKMNVELRSKAIEKGRYELYNCFQCMRCTSGCTSMKLLELKPQCLKCTERCPQDAAPSDLITALRNLAFDMEANVPEAYLKVVSTVLEVGLIQEEQKVTSRDFEVYDREQLNLPKISKPDEIFKNNLLILLTPEED
;
A
#
# COMPACT_ATOMS: atom_id res chain seq x y z
N MET A 1 28.58 -5.04 -12.84
CA MET A 1 28.79 -5.28 -11.41
C MET A 1 27.51 -5.89 -10.86
N THR A 2 27.49 -7.18 -10.54
CA THR A 2 26.32 -7.85 -9.94
C THR A 2 26.31 -7.54 -8.45
N VAL A 3 25.30 -6.81 -7.99
CA VAL A 3 25.05 -6.61 -6.56
C VAL A 3 24.59 -7.94 -5.98
N VAL A 4 25.32 -8.44 -4.98
CA VAL A 4 24.98 -9.63 -4.20
C VAL A 4 24.79 -9.18 -2.77
N ASP A 5 23.71 -9.61 -2.13
CA ASP A 5 23.50 -9.36 -0.71
C ASP A 5 24.50 -10.19 0.10
N LEU A 6 25.33 -9.52 0.90
CA LEU A 6 26.37 -10.18 1.72
C LEU A 6 25.77 -10.95 2.91
N MET A 7 24.54 -10.65 3.31
CA MET A 7 23.91 -11.29 4.47
C MET A 7 23.19 -12.59 4.10
N SER A 8 22.62 -12.68 2.90
CA SER A 8 21.85 -13.84 2.44
C SER A 8 22.41 -14.54 1.20
N GLU A 9 23.51 -14.04 0.63
CA GLU A 9 24.05 -14.43 -0.68
C GLU A 9 23.05 -14.31 -1.84
N ALA A 10 21.93 -13.61 -1.62
CA ALA A 10 20.90 -13.44 -2.62
C ALA A 10 21.46 -12.64 -3.81
N LYS A 11 21.27 -13.21 -5.00
CA LYS A 11 21.59 -12.55 -6.27
C LYS A 11 20.41 -11.73 -6.72
N MET A 12 20.69 -10.63 -7.41
CA MET A 12 19.66 -9.82 -8.06
C MET A 12 18.82 -10.67 -9.02
N ASN A 13 17.52 -10.75 -8.77
CA ASN A 13 16.57 -11.37 -9.71
C ASN A 13 16.26 -10.36 -10.83
N VAL A 14 16.80 -10.62 -12.02
CA VAL A 14 16.68 -9.74 -13.19
C VAL A 14 15.24 -9.65 -13.67
N GLU A 15 14.48 -10.75 -13.61
CA GLU A 15 13.09 -10.81 -14.04
C GLU A 15 12.17 -10.01 -13.12
N LEU A 16 12.36 -10.13 -11.80
CA LEU A 16 11.63 -9.30 -10.84
C LEU A 16 11.96 -7.81 -11.01
N ARG A 17 13.22 -7.49 -11.29
CA ARG A 17 13.63 -6.12 -11.59
C ARG A 17 12.93 -5.59 -12.84
N SER A 18 12.86 -6.35 -13.93
CA SER A 18 12.17 -5.90 -15.15
C SER A 18 10.67 -5.73 -14.91
N LYS A 19 10.00 -6.67 -14.23
CA LYS A 19 8.59 -6.56 -13.86
C LYS A 19 8.30 -5.34 -12.97
N ALA A 20 9.18 -5.05 -12.01
CA ALA A 20 9.03 -3.88 -11.14
C ALA A 20 9.21 -2.55 -11.89
N ILE A 21 10.08 -2.51 -12.90
CA ILE A 21 10.27 -1.35 -13.79
C ILE A 21 9.08 -1.20 -14.74
N GLU A 22 8.52 -2.29 -15.24
CA GLU A 22 7.35 -2.26 -16.12
C GLU A 22 6.10 -1.78 -15.36
N LYS A 23 5.85 -2.31 -14.15
CA LYS A 23 4.72 -1.89 -13.30
C LYS A 23 4.93 -0.51 -12.67
N GLY A 24 6.17 -0.11 -12.41
CA GLY A 24 6.51 1.20 -11.86
C GLY A 24 6.63 2.22 -12.98
N ARG A 25 5.74 3.21 -13.05
CA ARG A 25 5.64 4.22 -14.13
C ARG A 25 6.86 5.17 -14.33
N TYR A 26 8.07 4.83 -13.87
CA TYR A 26 9.19 5.78 -13.85
C TYR A 26 10.56 5.16 -14.07
N GLU A 27 11.48 6.02 -14.52
CA GLU A 27 12.92 5.79 -14.73
C GLU A 27 13.65 5.47 -13.41
N LEU A 28 13.37 4.30 -12.86
CA LEU A 28 14.10 3.66 -11.77
C LEU A 28 15.59 3.41 -12.08
N TYR A 29 15.97 3.60 -13.34
CA TYR A 29 17.28 3.26 -13.88
C TYR A 29 18.42 4.17 -13.41
N ASN A 30 18.11 5.31 -12.80
CA ASN A 30 19.14 6.30 -12.48
C ASN A 30 19.76 6.13 -11.07
N CYS A 31 19.20 5.34 -10.15
CA CYS A 31 19.69 5.30 -8.76
C CYS A 31 21.20 4.94 -8.60
N PHE A 32 21.99 5.93 -8.14
CA PHE A 32 23.43 5.81 -7.85
C PHE A 32 23.78 5.50 -6.38
N GLN A 33 22.82 5.01 -5.59
CA GLN A 33 23.06 4.57 -4.20
C GLN A 33 23.58 5.65 -3.22
N CYS A 34 23.16 6.92 -3.36
CA CYS A 34 23.60 8.00 -2.45
C CYS A 34 23.04 7.97 -1.01
N MET A 35 22.17 7.02 -0.67
CA MET A 35 21.56 6.87 0.66
C MET A 35 20.70 8.04 1.17
N ARG A 36 20.34 9.02 0.33
CA ARG A 36 19.46 10.14 0.75
C ARG A 36 18.06 9.71 1.17
N CYS A 37 17.48 8.74 0.46
CA CYS A 37 16.18 8.19 0.83
C CYS A 37 16.24 7.47 2.19
N THR A 38 17.30 6.71 2.46
CA THR A 38 17.50 6.00 3.74
C THR A 38 17.71 6.97 4.89
N SER A 39 18.65 7.92 4.75
CA SER A 39 18.93 8.93 5.78
C SER A 39 17.76 9.89 6.03
N GLY A 40 16.91 10.11 5.02
CA GLY A 40 15.70 10.91 5.10
C GLY A 40 14.46 10.16 5.60
N CYS A 41 14.52 8.84 5.73
CA CYS A 41 13.37 7.99 6.04
C CYS A 41 12.92 8.21 7.49
N THR A 42 11.64 8.54 7.69
CA THR A 42 11.06 8.64 9.03
C THR A 42 11.06 7.30 9.75
N SER A 43 10.90 6.19 9.02
CA SER A 43 10.95 4.86 9.62
C SER A 43 12.33 4.53 10.18
N MET A 44 13.39 5.04 9.56
CA MET A 44 14.75 4.90 10.11
C MET A 44 14.98 5.82 11.31
N LYS A 45 14.46 7.05 11.28
CA LYS A 45 14.69 8.06 12.34
C LYS A 45 13.85 7.87 13.59
N LEU A 46 12.60 7.49 13.42
CA LEU A 46 11.61 7.39 14.50
C LEU A 46 11.36 5.94 14.91
N LEU A 47 11.96 4.97 14.20
CA LEU A 47 11.70 3.52 14.39
C LEU A 47 10.21 3.15 14.29
N GLU A 48 9.41 4.02 13.68
CA GLU A 48 7.98 3.83 13.44
C GLU A 48 7.73 3.56 11.95
N LEU A 49 6.98 2.52 11.63
CA LEU A 49 6.60 2.24 10.25
C LEU A 49 5.62 3.32 9.75
N LYS A 50 6.12 4.28 8.96
CA LYS A 50 5.29 5.25 8.23
C LYS A 50 5.31 4.91 6.74
N PRO A 51 4.42 4.01 6.28
CA PRO A 51 4.34 3.71 4.85
C PRO A 51 3.98 4.97 4.06
N GLN A 52 4.57 5.13 2.88
CA GLN A 52 4.14 6.11 1.85
C GLN A 52 4.17 7.60 2.27
N CYS A 53 5.14 8.04 3.09
CA CYS A 53 5.31 9.46 3.39
C CYS A 53 5.90 10.32 2.25
N LEU A 54 6.21 9.72 1.10
CA LEU A 54 6.76 10.33 -0.13
C LEU A 54 8.10 11.08 0.00
N LYS A 55 8.67 11.27 1.20
CA LYS A 55 9.92 12.02 1.41
C LYS A 55 11.10 11.50 0.60
N CYS A 56 11.15 10.21 0.31
CA CYS A 56 12.22 9.61 -0.48
C CYS A 56 12.14 10.00 -1.96
N THR A 57 10.94 10.19 -2.50
CA THR A 57 10.69 10.71 -3.85
C THR A 57 11.12 12.17 -3.91
N GLU A 58 10.59 13.02 -3.03
CA GLU A 58 10.85 14.48 -3.02
C GLU A 58 12.33 14.87 -2.85
N ARG A 59 13.14 14.01 -2.24
CA ARG A 59 14.55 14.31 -1.92
C ARG A 59 15.53 13.63 -2.87
N CYS A 60 15.02 12.83 -3.81
CA CYS A 60 15.88 12.11 -4.72
C CYS A 60 16.57 13.10 -5.66
N PRO A 61 17.91 13.17 -5.69
CA PRO A 61 18.63 14.08 -6.58
C PRO A 61 18.56 13.66 -8.05
N GLN A 62 17.99 12.48 -8.34
CA GLN A 62 17.88 11.93 -9.67
C GLN A 62 16.42 11.77 -10.10
N ASP A 63 15.50 12.38 -9.36
CA ASP A 63 14.05 12.29 -9.59
C ASP A 63 13.53 10.84 -9.67
N ALA A 64 14.28 9.90 -9.07
CA ALA A 64 13.78 8.56 -8.88
C ALA A 64 12.62 8.62 -7.88
N ALA A 65 11.60 7.79 -8.09
CA ALA A 65 10.44 7.66 -7.20
C ALA A 65 10.50 6.38 -6.33
N PRO A 66 11.37 6.29 -5.29
CA PRO A 66 11.46 5.11 -4.44
C PRO A 66 10.13 4.68 -3.82
N SER A 67 9.24 5.60 -3.49
CA SER A 67 7.93 5.26 -2.90
C SER A 67 7.08 4.43 -3.85
N ASP A 68 7.13 4.74 -5.13
CA ASP A 68 6.35 4.08 -6.18
C ASP A 68 6.93 2.70 -6.48
N LEU A 69 8.26 2.59 -6.52
CA LEU A 69 8.94 1.30 -6.60
C LEU A 69 8.54 0.39 -5.44
N ILE A 70 8.54 0.90 -4.21
CA ILE A 70 8.14 0.11 -3.03
C ILE A 70 6.69 -0.36 -3.18
N THR A 71 5.81 0.47 -3.74
CA THR A 71 4.41 0.10 -3.99
C THR A 71 4.30 -0.97 -5.09
N ALA A 72 5.03 -0.83 -6.20
CA ALA A 72 5.10 -1.84 -7.26
C ALA A 72 5.64 -3.18 -6.75
N LEU A 73 6.68 -3.16 -5.91
CA LEU A 73 7.21 -4.35 -5.26
C LEU A 73 6.22 -5.01 -4.31
N ARG A 74 5.40 -4.24 -3.58
CA ARG A 74 4.32 -4.78 -2.74
C ARG A 74 3.24 -5.46 -3.58
N ASN A 75 2.88 -4.87 -4.72
CA ASN A 75 1.92 -5.47 -5.64
C ASN A 75 2.46 -6.78 -6.23
N LEU A 76 3.74 -6.80 -6.64
CA LEU A 76 4.38 -8.04 -7.10
C LEU A 76 4.47 -9.09 -5.99
N ALA A 77 4.76 -8.68 -4.74
CA ALA A 77 4.76 -9.61 -3.61
C ALA A 77 3.36 -10.18 -3.36
N PHE A 78 2.31 -9.38 -3.53
CA PHE A 78 0.93 -9.84 -3.47
C PHE A 78 0.61 -10.85 -4.59
N ASP A 79 0.96 -10.53 -5.84
CA ASP A 79 0.77 -11.43 -7.00
C ASP A 79 1.51 -12.77 -6.81
N MET A 80 2.63 -12.77 -6.08
CA MET A 80 3.42 -13.95 -5.75
C MET A 80 2.94 -14.66 -4.47
N GLU A 81 1.86 -14.19 -3.83
CA GLU A 81 1.36 -14.65 -2.53
C GLU A 81 2.44 -14.62 -1.42
N ALA A 82 3.45 -13.78 -1.59
CA ALA A 82 4.58 -13.67 -0.70
C ALA A 82 4.27 -12.68 0.44
N ASN A 83 3.97 -13.21 1.62
CA ASN A 83 3.83 -12.44 2.87
C ASN A 83 2.70 -11.40 2.82
N VAL A 84 1.52 -11.81 2.36
CA VAL A 84 0.31 -10.98 2.33
C VAL A 84 -0.32 -10.92 3.72
N PRO A 85 -0.42 -9.75 4.38
CA PRO A 85 -1.00 -9.68 5.71
C PRO A 85 -2.53 -9.83 5.67
N GLU A 86 -3.09 -10.71 6.50
CA GLU A 86 -4.54 -11.00 6.59
C GLU A 86 -5.39 -9.75 6.83
N ALA A 87 -4.87 -8.78 7.57
CA ALA A 87 -5.57 -7.53 7.85
C ALA A 87 -5.94 -6.76 6.56
N TYR A 88 -5.11 -6.81 5.52
CA TYR A 88 -5.42 -6.18 4.24
C TYR A 88 -6.52 -6.94 3.49
N LEU A 89 -6.50 -8.28 3.52
CA LEU A 89 -7.54 -9.11 2.91
C LEU A 89 -8.91 -8.84 3.54
N LYS A 90 -8.95 -8.69 4.87
CA LYS A 90 -10.16 -8.30 5.60
C LYS A 90 -10.68 -6.92 5.18
N VAL A 91 -9.78 -5.96 4.98
CA VAL A 91 -10.18 -4.63 4.49
C VAL A 91 -10.79 -4.73 3.10
N VAL A 92 -10.17 -5.49 2.19
CA VAL A 92 -10.69 -5.67 0.83
C VAL A 92 -12.06 -6.34 0.85
N SER A 93 -12.27 -7.37 1.68
CA SER A 93 -13.58 -8.03 1.79
C SER A 93 -14.66 -7.08 2.29
N THR A 94 -14.38 -6.25 3.32
CA THR A 94 -15.36 -5.26 3.81
C THR A 94 -15.71 -4.23 2.74
N VAL A 95 -14.73 -3.81 1.93
CA VAL A 95 -14.98 -2.89 0.81
C VAL A 95 -15.86 -3.54 -0.25
N LEU A 96 -15.64 -4.81 -0.60
CA LEU A 96 -16.45 -5.51 -1.59
C LEU A 96 -17.90 -5.75 -1.12
N GLU A 97 -18.09 -6.06 0.16
CA GLU A 97 -19.41 -6.36 0.73
C GLU A 97 -20.22 -5.08 1.04
N VAL A 98 -19.60 -4.15 1.77
CA VAL A 98 -20.27 -2.98 2.37
C VAL A 98 -19.99 -1.70 1.58
N GLY A 99 -18.94 -1.66 0.76
CA GLY A 99 -18.46 -0.46 0.08
C GLY A 99 -17.60 0.45 0.96
N LEU A 100 -17.30 0.04 2.19
CA LEU A 100 -16.54 0.85 3.16
C LEU A 100 -15.36 0.04 3.71
N ILE A 101 -14.27 0.71 4.07
CA ILE A 101 -13.10 0.07 4.70
C ILE A 101 -13.43 -0.42 6.12
N GLN A 102 -14.33 0.28 6.80
CA GLN A 102 -14.82 -0.07 8.13
C GLN A 102 -16.34 0.05 8.16
N GLU A 103 -16.97 -0.88 8.85
CA GLU A 103 -18.42 -0.85 9.10
C GLU A 103 -18.77 0.20 10.15
N GLU A 104 -20.06 0.53 10.25
CA GLU A 104 -20.55 1.43 11.30
C GLU A 104 -20.18 0.89 12.68
N GLN A 105 -19.32 1.64 13.38
CA GLN A 105 -18.83 1.25 14.70
C GLN A 105 -19.78 1.73 15.78
N LYS A 106 -20.00 0.90 16.79
CA LYS A 106 -20.63 1.30 18.05
C LYS A 106 -19.56 1.82 18.99
N VAL A 107 -19.82 2.93 19.66
CA VAL A 107 -18.85 3.53 20.59
C VAL A 107 -19.34 3.39 22.02
N THR A 108 -18.46 2.93 22.91
CA THR A 108 -18.76 2.86 24.34
C THR A 108 -18.32 4.15 25.01
N SER A 109 -19.25 4.83 25.70
CA SER A 109 -18.96 6.04 26.47
C SER A 109 -18.19 5.72 27.75
N ARG A 110 -17.71 6.78 28.43
CA ARG A 110 -17.10 6.69 29.77
C ARG A 110 -18.05 6.12 30.81
N ASP A 111 -19.35 6.31 30.59
CA ASP A 111 -20.42 5.80 31.45
C ASP A 111 -20.79 4.33 31.13
N PHE A 112 -19.97 3.64 30.32
CA PHE A 112 -20.15 2.25 29.87
C PHE A 112 -21.41 1.98 29.03
N GLU A 113 -22.09 3.02 28.56
CA GLU A 113 -23.20 2.90 27.63
C GLU A 113 -22.69 2.81 26.18
N VAL A 114 -23.34 1.97 25.37
CA VAL A 114 -23.03 1.80 23.94
C VAL A 114 -23.93 2.69 23.12
N TYR A 115 -23.32 3.52 22.28
CA TYR A 115 -24.02 4.47 21.41
C TYR A 115 -23.81 4.14 19.94
N ASP A 116 -24.92 4.11 19.23
CA ASP A 116 -24.99 4.11 17.77
C ASP A 116 -25.21 5.53 17.23
N ARG A 117 -24.95 5.73 15.93
CA ARG A 117 -25.09 7.05 15.27
C ARG A 117 -26.49 7.66 15.44
N GLU A 118 -27.53 6.82 15.43
CA GLU A 118 -28.92 7.25 15.61
C GLU A 118 -29.17 7.81 17.02
N GLN A 119 -28.64 7.16 18.06
CA GLN A 119 -28.77 7.62 19.45
C GLN A 119 -28.04 8.94 19.69
N LEU A 120 -26.99 9.21 18.91
CA LEU A 120 -26.24 10.46 18.92
C LEU A 120 -26.84 11.53 18.00
N ASN A 121 -28.00 11.28 17.38
CA ASN A 121 -28.62 12.16 16.37
C ASN A 121 -27.66 12.53 15.22
N LEU A 122 -26.77 11.61 14.83
CA LEU A 122 -25.84 11.81 13.72
C LEU A 122 -26.46 11.35 12.39
N PRO A 123 -26.08 11.97 11.26
CA PRO A 123 -26.51 11.52 9.94
C PRO A 123 -26.08 10.06 9.66
N LYS A 124 -26.94 9.33 8.95
CA LYS A 124 -26.62 7.98 8.43
C LYS A 124 -25.45 8.06 7.45
N ILE A 125 -24.63 7.01 7.41
CA ILE A 125 -23.50 6.96 6.49
C ILE A 125 -24.01 6.59 5.10
N SER A 126 -23.66 7.40 4.11
CA SER A 126 -23.92 7.06 2.71
C SER A 126 -22.95 5.96 2.30
N LYS A 127 -23.47 4.83 1.82
CA LYS A 127 -22.67 3.79 1.19
C LYS A 127 -22.47 4.14 -0.29
N PRO A 128 -21.38 3.67 -0.93
CA PRO A 128 -21.24 3.82 -2.37
C PRO A 128 -22.38 3.11 -3.11
N ASP A 129 -22.78 3.68 -4.23
CA ASP A 129 -23.79 3.08 -5.11
C ASP A 129 -23.29 1.79 -5.75
N GLU A 130 -24.20 0.96 -6.25
CA GLU A 130 -23.87 -0.30 -6.94
C GLU A 130 -23.00 -0.07 -8.19
N ILE A 131 -23.05 1.11 -8.80
CA ILE A 131 -22.15 1.50 -9.90
C ILE A 131 -20.68 1.47 -9.44
N PHE A 132 -20.39 1.95 -8.24
CA PHE A 132 -19.04 1.93 -7.69
C PHE A 132 -18.54 0.51 -7.51
N LYS A 133 -19.37 -0.38 -6.94
CA LYS A 133 -19.00 -1.79 -6.72
C LYS A 133 -18.75 -2.53 -8.03
N ASN A 134 -19.60 -2.31 -9.03
CA ASN A 134 -19.43 -2.91 -10.35
C ASN A 134 -18.13 -2.45 -11.02
N ASN A 135 -17.84 -1.14 -10.97
CA ASN A 135 -16.59 -0.61 -11.51
C ASN A 135 -15.36 -1.13 -10.75
N LEU A 136 -15.46 -1.27 -9.42
CA LEU A 136 -14.39 -1.83 -8.60
C LEU A 136 -14.12 -3.30 -8.98
N LEU A 137 -15.17 -4.10 -9.18
CA LEU A 137 -15.03 -5.49 -9.63
C LEU A 137 -14.36 -5.58 -11.00
N ILE A 138 -14.78 -4.74 -11.96
CA ILE A 138 -14.16 -4.65 -13.29
C ILE A 138 -12.67 -4.33 -13.18
N LEU A 139 -12.28 -3.41 -12.28
CA LEU A 139 -10.87 -3.04 -12.08
C LEU A 139 -10.03 -4.13 -11.39
N LEU A 140 -10.66 -4.99 -10.58
CA LEU A 140 -9.97 -6.07 -9.86
C LEU A 140 -9.84 -7.34 -10.68
N THR A 141 -10.71 -7.56 -11.67
CA THR A 141 -10.57 -8.64 -12.65
C THR A 141 -9.65 -8.17 -13.78
N PRO A 142 -8.43 -8.70 -13.93
CA PRO A 142 -7.65 -8.41 -15.12
C PRO A 142 -8.43 -8.90 -16.35
N GLU A 143 -8.48 -8.09 -17.41
CA GLU A 143 -8.87 -8.59 -18.73
C GLU A 143 -7.84 -9.68 -19.11
N GLU A 144 -8.31 -10.90 -19.35
CA GLU A 144 -7.50 -11.96 -19.94
C GLU A 144 -7.19 -11.56 -21.39
N ASP A 145 -6.01 -11.02 -21.64
CA ASP A 145 -5.36 -10.94 -22.96
C ASP A 145 -4.21 -11.98 -23.04
#